data_AF-A0A7R9XVD3-F1
#
_entry.id   AF-A0A7R9XVD3-F1
#
_cell.length_a   1.000
_cell.length_b   1.000
_cell.length_c   1.000
_cell.angle_alpha   90.00
_cell.angle_beta   90.00
_cell.angle_gamma   90.00
#
_symmetry.space_group_name_H-M   'P 1'
#
loop_
_entity.id
_entity.type
_entity.pdbx_description
1 polymer ?
#
loop_
_entity_poly.entity_id
_entity_poly.type
_entity_poly.pdbx_seq_one_letter_code
_entity_poly.pdbx_strand_id
1 'polypeptide(L)'
;AGAPLHTRGAGALLGGGRAPAGAAQAGAATHLAALLRACHSPHPTPSPAILATAMAFSSAVRIADVNDFIAPSQACVVGINGGSKDAKAAYALETAAVVGDAGAVQIHGRDDDLSMAPTPSPGGFGFAQAGVDGGTTAVKVTLNDCLACSGCVTSAETVLMEAQSGEQLLTALDAAAQGAAGAARVVVSLAPQTIASVAAAAGLSVAVTRRRLCAALKRGLGAAAVYDVAEGRDLALAEACLEFVQRYRGRAAGAPLPLLASSCPGWVCYAEKTAGSYVLPHISTVKSPQAVAGALIKRAASGAGARVLHAAVMPCADKKLEASRDELTLGGEPECDLVLTTIELQDMLRTRGIDIAAGGGPEDDVDALIELVAPRAAADGGTETMDIDGLAGDAQRASAPLGGSGGWVETVARFACTELFGTPPPPGPLPLAPLRKRSGADFQVCELPPPPGVDMPPLRFATVYGFKSIQGLLRKLKTKTCDYDYVEVMACPGGCLNGGGQLRPPEGVTARERLAEVDSAYHSAAEQDQMPWRAPLVRATHGALGGDGGASTAAREALRTSYKLREKPAALQATNW
;
A
#
# COMPACT_ATOMS: atom_id res chain seq x y z
N ALA A 1 -30.59 55.37 15.39
CA ALA A 1 -30.09 54.23 16.18
C ALA A 1 -30.88 52.99 15.78
N GLY A 2 -30.48 52.15 14.83
CA GLY A 2 -29.18 51.98 14.19
C GLY A 2 -28.43 50.77 14.75
N ALA A 3 -28.93 49.54 14.52
CA ALA A 3 -28.17 48.30 14.63
C ALA A 3 -28.86 47.17 13.85
N PRO A 4 -28.29 46.67 12.74
CA PRO A 4 -28.62 45.37 12.18
C PRO A 4 -27.57 44.31 12.56
N LEU A 5 -28.05 43.09 12.73
CA LEU A 5 -27.27 41.87 12.92
C LEU A 5 -26.36 41.61 11.72
N HIS A 6 -25.05 41.50 11.96
CA HIS A 6 -24.06 41.09 10.97
C HIS A 6 -24.14 39.58 10.72
N THR A 7 -24.58 39.21 9.52
CA THR A 7 -24.25 37.95 8.87
C THR A 7 -22.80 38.03 8.37
N ARG A 8 -21.89 37.23 8.95
CA ARG A 8 -20.57 36.98 8.35
C ARG A 8 -20.71 35.81 7.38
N GLY A 9 -20.73 36.12 6.09
CA GLY A 9 -20.57 35.14 5.03
C GLY A 9 -19.17 34.54 5.06
N ALA A 10 -19.10 33.21 5.04
CA ALA A 10 -17.90 32.46 4.71
C ALA A 10 -17.71 32.51 3.19
N GLY A 11 -16.85 33.40 2.73
CA GLY A 11 -16.41 33.50 1.35
C GLY A 11 -15.00 34.05 1.33
N ALA A 12 -14.14 33.43 0.52
CA ALA A 12 -12.69 33.68 0.34
C ALA A 12 -11.74 32.96 1.33
N LEU A 13 -11.37 31.73 0.96
CA LEU A 13 -10.18 31.01 1.47
C LEU A 13 -9.06 30.92 0.41
N LEU A 14 -9.03 31.84 -0.55
CA LEU A 14 -7.97 31.94 -1.57
C LEU A 14 -7.60 33.41 -1.77
N GLY A 15 -6.70 33.92 -0.93
CA GLY A 15 -6.09 35.23 -1.03
C GLY A 15 -4.59 35.10 -0.83
N GLY A 16 -3.85 34.93 -1.92
CA GLY A 16 -2.42 34.65 -1.91
C GLY A 16 -1.56 35.87 -1.56
N GLY A 17 -0.73 35.71 -0.53
CA GLY A 17 0.53 36.43 -0.39
C GLY A 17 1.63 35.62 -1.08
N ARG A 18 2.24 36.18 -2.14
CA ARG A 18 3.39 35.57 -2.84
C ARG A 18 4.62 35.64 -1.93
N ALA A 19 4.98 34.53 -1.28
CA ALA A 19 6.33 34.37 -0.73
C ALA A 19 7.31 34.01 -1.86
N PRO A 20 8.56 34.51 -1.86
CA PRO A 20 9.54 34.17 -2.89
C PRO A 20 9.91 32.69 -2.81
N ALA A 21 9.83 32.00 -3.96
CA ALA A 21 10.05 30.55 -4.11
C ALA A 21 11.42 30.04 -3.61
N GLY A 22 12.41 30.93 -3.42
CA GLY A 22 13.75 30.58 -2.95
C GLY A 22 13.87 30.29 -1.44
N ALA A 23 12.98 30.82 -0.60
CA ALA A 23 13.09 30.69 0.86
C ALA A 23 12.62 29.32 1.37
N ALA A 24 11.62 28.70 0.71
CA ALA A 24 11.09 27.39 1.12
C ALA A 24 12.04 26.22 0.81
N GLN A 25 12.81 26.29 -0.28
CA GLN A 25 13.80 25.26 -0.62
C GLN A 25 14.98 25.21 0.37
N ALA A 26 15.39 26.35 0.92
CA ALA A 26 16.49 26.40 1.89
C ALA A 26 16.12 25.75 3.25
N GLY A 27 14.88 25.91 3.71
CA GLY A 27 14.39 25.31 4.97
C GLY A 27 14.36 23.78 4.93
N ALA A 28 13.76 23.22 3.87
CA ALA A 28 13.67 21.78 3.61
C ALA A 28 15.04 21.08 3.57
N ALA A 29 16.01 21.71 2.88
CA ALA A 29 17.38 21.22 2.79
C ALA A 29 18.07 21.13 4.16
N THR A 30 17.70 22.01 5.10
CA THR A 30 18.39 22.15 6.39
C THR A 30 17.98 21.04 7.38
N HIS A 31 16.72 20.59 7.38
CA HIS A 31 16.25 19.54 8.30
C HIS A 31 16.74 18.16 7.92
N LEU A 32 16.55 17.76 6.65
CA LEU A 32 17.10 16.49 6.19
C LEU A 32 18.63 16.53 6.32
N ALA A 33 19.31 17.62 5.95
CA ALA A 33 20.75 17.70 6.21
C ALA A 33 21.11 17.67 7.71
N ALA A 34 20.25 18.10 8.63
CA ALA A 34 20.48 17.99 10.07
C ALA A 34 20.26 16.54 10.57
N LEU A 35 19.18 15.87 10.18
CA LEU A 35 18.94 14.45 10.43
C LEU A 35 20.08 13.59 9.84
N LEU A 36 20.49 13.90 8.62
CA LEU A 36 21.60 13.25 7.93
C LEU A 36 22.97 13.60 8.53
N ARG A 37 23.10 14.66 9.35
CA ARG A 37 24.34 15.01 10.07
C ARG A 37 24.39 14.46 11.50
N ALA A 38 23.24 14.33 12.17
CA ALA A 38 23.14 14.00 13.59
C ALA A 38 23.45 12.53 13.93
N CYS A 39 23.39 11.58 12.98
CA CYS A 39 23.66 10.16 13.27
C CYS A 39 25.16 9.79 13.42
N HIS A 40 26.03 10.71 13.87
CA HIS A 40 27.46 10.43 14.12
C HIS A 40 27.76 9.93 15.55
N SER A 41 26.76 9.43 16.29
CA SER A 41 27.01 8.77 17.58
C SER A 41 27.61 7.37 17.34
N PRO A 42 28.72 6.99 18.02
CA PRO A 42 29.35 5.70 17.81
C PRO A 42 28.41 4.58 18.28
N HIS A 43 27.90 3.79 17.33
CA HIS A 43 27.23 2.53 17.64
C HIS A 43 28.25 1.51 18.16
N PRO A 44 27.89 0.64 19.12
CA PRO A 44 28.72 -0.49 19.51
C PRO A 44 28.84 -1.45 18.33
N THR A 45 30.07 -1.67 17.88
CA THR A 45 30.42 -2.64 16.84
C THR A 45 29.99 -4.05 17.26
N PRO A 46 29.23 -4.82 16.44
CA PRO A 46 29.04 -6.23 16.67
C PRO A 46 30.38 -6.99 16.49
N SER A 47 30.58 -8.00 17.34
CA SER A 47 31.82 -8.81 17.42
C SER A 47 32.15 -9.50 16.08
N PRO A 48 33.43 -9.56 15.66
CA PRO A 48 33.84 -10.14 14.39
C PRO A 48 33.92 -11.66 14.51
N ALA A 49 32.81 -12.34 14.22
CA ALA A 49 32.86 -13.75 13.87
C ALA A 49 31.87 -13.98 12.73
N ILE A 50 32.37 -14.60 11.65
CA ILE A 50 31.69 -15.00 10.42
C ILE A 50 31.81 -13.96 9.29
N LEU A 51 33.02 -13.90 8.70
CA LEU A 51 33.18 -13.53 7.30
C LEU A 51 34.06 -14.61 6.63
N ALA A 52 33.48 -15.34 5.68
CA ALA A 52 34.12 -15.79 4.44
C ALA A 52 33.29 -16.92 3.81
N THR A 53 32.51 -16.61 2.77
CA THR A 53 32.52 -17.41 1.54
C THR A 53 32.00 -16.53 0.40
N ALA A 54 32.91 -16.08 -0.47
CA ALA A 54 32.55 -15.58 -1.79
C ALA A 54 32.16 -16.79 -2.66
N MET A 55 31.00 -16.74 -3.31
CA MET A 55 30.62 -17.73 -4.34
C MET A 55 30.27 -16.99 -5.63
N ALA A 56 31.05 -17.31 -6.66
CA ALA A 56 30.90 -16.85 -8.02
C ALA A 56 29.64 -17.43 -8.67
N PHE A 57 28.94 -16.62 -9.46
CA PHE A 57 27.81 -17.08 -10.27
C PHE A 57 28.29 -18.03 -11.39
N SER A 58 27.69 -19.22 -11.46
CA SER A 58 27.80 -20.13 -12.61
C SER A 58 26.46 -20.17 -13.36
N SER A 59 26.53 -19.95 -14.66
CA SER A 59 25.40 -19.92 -15.58
C SER A 59 25.05 -21.33 -16.08
N ALA A 60 24.10 -22.01 -15.45
CA ALA A 60 23.29 -23.06 -16.07
C ALA A 60 22.25 -23.61 -15.07
N VAL A 61 20.99 -23.22 -15.20
CA VAL A 61 19.88 -23.98 -14.60
C VAL A 61 18.87 -24.28 -15.70
N ARG A 62 18.76 -25.57 -16.03
CA ARG A 62 17.74 -26.11 -16.94
C ARG A 62 16.45 -26.31 -16.15
N ILE A 63 15.36 -25.85 -16.76
CA ILE A 63 13.98 -25.93 -16.27
C ILE A 63 13.57 -27.41 -16.17
N ALA A 64 13.06 -27.82 -15.01
CA ALA A 64 12.30 -29.04 -14.83
C ALA A 64 10.91 -28.69 -14.27
N ASP A 65 9.92 -29.43 -14.77
CA ASP A 65 8.47 -29.28 -14.67
C ASP A 65 7.93 -28.87 -13.29
N VAL A 66 7.03 -27.89 -13.30
CA VAL A 66 6.32 -27.36 -12.12
C VAL A 66 4.83 -27.54 -12.33
N ASN A 67 4.24 -28.53 -11.67
CA ASN A 67 2.80 -28.66 -11.49
C ASN A 67 2.43 -28.15 -10.09
N ASP A 68 2.08 -26.86 -10.00
CA ASP A 68 1.74 -26.16 -8.74
C ASP A 68 0.25 -25.83 -8.67
N PHE A 69 -0.43 -26.38 -7.67
CA PHE A 69 -1.81 -26.05 -7.32
C PHE A 69 -1.83 -24.91 -6.28
N ILE A 70 -2.68 -23.91 -6.56
CA ILE A 70 -2.68 -22.55 -5.99
C ILE A 70 -3.48 -22.46 -4.68
N ALA A 71 -3.05 -21.63 -3.74
CA ALA A 71 -3.92 -21.04 -2.72
C ALA A 71 -4.15 -19.54 -3.03
N PRO A 72 -5.39 -19.08 -3.30
CA PRO A 72 -5.67 -17.67 -3.53
C PRO A 72 -5.71 -16.89 -2.20
N SER A 73 -6.10 -15.61 -2.20
CA SER A 73 -6.34 -14.87 -0.95
C SER A 73 -7.09 -15.74 0.04
N GLN A 74 -6.83 -15.57 1.33
CA GLN A 74 -7.37 -16.48 2.32
C GLN A 74 -8.92 -16.52 2.37
N ALA A 75 -9.58 -15.54 1.73
CA ALA A 75 -11.03 -15.47 1.55
C ALA A 75 -11.53 -15.88 0.13
N CYS A 76 -10.64 -16.20 -0.81
CA CYS A 76 -10.97 -16.56 -2.19
C CYS A 76 -11.21 -18.07 -2.42
N VAL A 77 -11.29 -18.89 -1.38
CA VAL A 77 -11.65 -20.31 -1.51
C VAL A 77 -13.14 -20.41 -1.87
N VAL A 78 -13.45 -20.47 -3.15
CA VAL A 78 -14.76 -20.98 -3.62
C VAL A 78 -14.69 -22.49 -3.51
N GLY A 79 -15.36 -23.07 -2.52
CA GLY A 79 -15.52 -24.51 -2.43
C GLY A 79 -16.18 -25.04 -3.70
N ILE A 80 -15.47 -25.85 -4.47
CA ILE A 80 -16.06 -26.66 -5.53
C ILE A 80 -16.81 -27.77 -4.80
N ASN A 81 -18.09 -27.52 -4.50
CA ASN A 81 -19.16 -28.50 -4.37
C ASN A 81 -20.48 -27.75 -4.21
N GLY A 82 -21.05 -27.32 -5.34
CA GLY A 82 -22.44 -26.92 -5.44
C GLY A 82 -23.28 -28.13 -5.80
N GLY A 83 -23.95 -28.73 -4.82
CA GLY A 83 -24.92 -29.81 -5.04
C GLY A 83 -26.02 -29.81 -3.98
N SER A 84 -27.15 -29.19 -4.33
CA SER A 84 -28.50 -29.39 -3.79
C SER A 84 -28.79 -29.15 -2.29
N LYS A 85 -29.89 -28.43 -2.06
CA LYS A 85 -30.60 -28.41 -0.77
C LYS A 85 -31.26 -29.77 -0.54
N ASP A 86 -30.99 -30.34 0.63
CA ASP A 86 -31.81 -31.27 1.43
C ASP A 86 -31.02 -32.47 1.94
N ALA A 87 -30.32 -32.29 3.07
CA ALA A 87 -30.14 -33.34 4.09
C ALA A 87 -29.46 -32.74 5.33
N LYS A 88 -30.23 -32.61 6.42
CA LYS A 88 -29.68 -32.59 7.77
C LYS A 88 -29.13 -33.99 8.07
N ALA A 89 -27.86 -34.10 8.43
CA ALA A 89 -27.40 -34.99 9.51
C ALA A 89 -25.97 -34.60 9.90
N ALA A 90 -25.81 -34.32 11.20
CA ALA A 90 -24.54 -34.08 11.85
C ALA A 90 -23.60 -35.28 11.72
N TYR A 91 -22.29 -35.05 11.77
CA TYR A 91 -21.43 -35.80 12.68
C TYR A 91 -20.15 -35.01 12.98
N ALA A 92 -19.97 -34.71 14.26
CA ALA A 92 -18.72 -34.27 14.85
C ALA A 92 -17.77 -35.46 15.00
N LEU A 93 -16.46 -35.23 14.96
CA LEU A 93 -15.45 -36.09 15.61
C LEU A 93 -14.20 -35.20 15.78
N GLU A 94 -13.96 -34.60 16.95
CA GLU A 94 -13.24 -35.20 18.09
C GLU A 94 -11.96 -35.95 17.71
N THR A 95 -10.85 -35.27 17.95
CA THR A 95 -9.50 -35.80 18.14
C THR A 95 -9.49 -36.91 19.20
N ALA A 96 -9.08 -38.11 18.80
CA ALA A 96 -8.51 -39.11 19.70
C ALA A 96 -7.42 -39.89 18.97
N ALA A 97 -6.21 -39.86 19.52
CA ALA A 97 -5.08 -40.66 19.10
C ALA A 97 -5.30 -42.14 19.46
N VAL A 98 -5.12 -43.06 18.51
CA VAL A 98 -4.80 -44.47 18.78
C VAL A 98 -3.87 -44.99 17.67
N VAL A 99 -2.74 -45.54 18.11
CA VAL A 99 -1.76 -46.30 17.32
C VAL A 99 -2.36 -47.64 16.90
N GLY A 100 -2.19 -48.04 15.64
CA GLY A 100 -2.65 -49.35 15.15
C GLY A 100 -2.14 -49.67 13.75
N ASP A 101 -1.71 -50.91 13.60
CA ASP A 101 -0.89 -51.52 12.55
C ASP A 101 -1.61 -51.73 11.21
N ALA A 102 -0.82 -51.84 10.13
CA ALA A 102 -1.12 -52.43 8.82
C ALA A 102 -2.49 -52.14 8.13
N GLY A 103 -2.46 -51.52 6.95
CA GLY A 103 -3.61 -51.62 6.02
C GLY A 103 -3.54 -50.69 4.81
N ALA A 104 -3.14 -51.25 3.67
CA ALA A 104 -3.21 -50.59 2.37
C ALA A 104 -4.66 -50.21 2.00
N VAL A 105 -4.85 -48.98 1.50
CA VAL A 105 -6.11 -48.58 0.82
C VAL A 105 -5.83 -48.49 -0.68
N GLN A 106 -6.36 -49.46 -1.41
CA GLN A 106 -6.37 -49.50 -2.88
C GLN A 106 -7.42 -48.53 -3.43
N ILE A 107 -7.03 -47.67 -4.37
CA ILE A 107 -7.95 -46.92 -5.22
C ILE A 107 -8.27 -47.81 -6.43
N HIS A 108 -9.50 -48.34 -6.48
CA HIS A 108 -10.04 -48.98 -7.68
C HIS A 108 -10.42 -47.90 -8.69
N GLY A 109 -9.65 -47.77 -9.76
CA GLY A 109 -10.08 -47.11 -10.99
C GLY A 109 -11.07 -48.01 -11.71
N ARG A 110 -12.26 -47.48 -12.03
CA ARG A 110 -13.24 -48.14 -12.87
C ARG A 110 -13.12 -47.55 -14.27
N ASP A 111 -12.40 -48.25 -15.13
CA ASP A 111 -12.50 -48.10 -16.58
C ASP A 111 -13.49 -49.13 -17.12
N ASP A 112 -14.47 -48.66 -17.88
CA ASP A 112 -15.26 -49.47 -18.83
C ASP A 112 -15.30 -48.66 -20.14
N ASP A 113 -14.35 -48.91 -21.06
CA ASP A 113 -14.66 -49.51 -22.38
C ASP A 113 -13.41 -49.61 -23.31
N LEU A 114 -12.97 -50.85 -23.50
CA LEU A 114 -12.56 -51.52 -24.75
C LEU A 114 -11.66 -50.78 -25.79
N SER A 115 -10.37 -51.14 -25.80
CA SER A 115 -9.73 -52.04 -26.80
C SER A 115 -8.33 -51.62 -27.30
N MET A 116 -7.49 -52.66 -27.45
CA MET A 116 -6.16 -52.74 -28.10
C MET A 116 -4.92 -52.54 -27.19
N ALA A 117 -4.44 -53.66 -26.64
CA ALA A 117 -3.05 -53.86 -26.19
C ALA A 117 -2.11 -54.12 -27.40
N PRO A 118 -0.78 -53.94 -27.32
CA PRO A 118 0.05 -54.93 -26.62
C PRO A 118 1.32 -54.44 -25.87
N THR A 119 1.52 -55.07 -24.70
CA THR A 119 2.74 -55.66 -24.09
C THR A 119 3.93 -54.84 -23.53
N PRO A 120 4.57 -55.35 -22.44
CA PRO A 120 5.52 -54.61 -21.60
C PRO A 120 6.99 -54.89 -21.94
N SER A 121 7.89 -53.98 -21.54
CA SER A 121 9.32 -54.27 -21.40
C SER A 121 10.00 -53.33 -20.37
N PRO A 122 11.10 -53.77 -19.73
CA PRO A 122 11.45 -53.47 -18.35
C PRO A 122 12.72 -52.61 -18.17
N GLY A 123 12.79 -51.88 -17.05
CA GLY A 123 13.98 -51.18 -16.55
C GLY A 123 13.53 -50.04 -15.62
N GLY A 124 13.56 -50.20 -14.28
CA GLY A 124 14.75 -50.05 -13.44
C GLY A 124 15.06 -48.55 -13.29
N PHE A 125 15.14 -47.91 -12.12
CA PHE A 125 15.56 -48.32 -10.78
C PHE A 125 14.95 -47.35 -9.75
N GLY A 126 14.66 -47.83 -8.54
CA GLY A 126 14.32 -46.98 -7.40
C GLY A 126 15.55 -46.46 -6.68
N PHE A 127 15.37 -45.41 -5.87
CA PHE A 127 16.09 -45.23 -4.60
C PHE A 127 15.21 -44.46 -3.62
N ALA A 128 14.98 -45.08 -2.47
CA ALA A 128 14.76 -44.37 -1.23
C ALA A 128 16.13 -43.89 -0.71
N GLN A 129 16.23 -42.63 -0.29
CA GLN A 129 17.15 -42.27 0.77
C GLN A 129 16.70 -41.00 1.50
N ALA A 130 16.72 -41.09 2.82
CA ALA A 130 16.39 -40.05 3.77
C ALA A 130 17.44 -38.92 3.75
N GLY A 131 16.98 -37.70 4.05
CA GLY A 131 17.81 -36.54 4.33
C GLY A 131 17.02 -35.55 5.17
N VAL A 132 17.23 -35.63 6.49
CA VAL A 132 16.89 -34.57 7.44
C VAL A 132 17.98 -33.52 7.29
N ASP A 133 17.61 -32.28 6.95
CA ASP A 133 18.44 -31.12 7.24
C ASP A 133 17.55 -29.95 7.65
N GLY A 134 17.69 -29.57 8.92
CA GLY A 134 17.20 -28.33 9.46
C GLY A 134 17.99 -27.18 8.88
N GLY A 135 17.31 -26.30 8.15
CA GLY A 135 17.82 -25.03 7.69
C GLY A 135 16.68 -24.02 7.77
N THR A 136 16.92 -22.92 8.45
CA THR A 136 16.07 -21.73 8.47
C THR A 136 15.74 -21.34 7.03
N THR A 137 14.54 -21.67 6.58
CA THR A 137 14.05 -21.33 5.25
C THR A 137 13.79 -19.84 5.21
N ALA A 138 14.67 -19.11 4.51
CA ALA A 138 14.36 -17.76 4.06
C ALA A 138 12.98 -17.81 3.35
N VAL A 139 12.06 -16.95 3.78
CA VAL A 139 10.72 -16.88 3.17
C VAL A 139 10.90 -16.40 1.74
N LYS A 140 10.89 -17.35 0.81
CA LYS A 140 11.00 -17.10 -0.61
C LYS A 140 9.66 -16.55 -1.07
N VAL A 141 9.61 -15.24 -1.32
CA VAL A 141 8.46 -14.59 -1.96
C VAL A 141 8.39 -15.16 -3.38
N THR A 142 7.32 -15.88 -3.69
CA THR A 142 7.13 -16.50 -5.02
C THR A 142 5.97 -15.83 -5.76
N LEU A 143 5.80 -16.15 -7.05
CA LEU A 143 4.66 -15.75 -7.89
C LEU A 143 3.28 -15.94 -7.20
N ASN A 144 3.24 -16.83 -6.20
CA ASN A 144 2.08 -17.24 -5.42
C ASN A 144 1.61 -16.21 -4.38
N ASP A 145 2.43 -15.22 -4.00
CA ASP A 145 2.09 -14.22 -2.98
C ASP A 145 1.40 -12.96 -3.58
N CYS A 146 1.28 -12.90 -4.90
CA CYS A 146 0.63 -11.81 -5.63
C CYS A 146 -0.83 -12.15 -5.91
N LEU A 147 -1.77 -11.39 -5.32
CA LEU A 147 -3.20 -11.51 -5.61
C LEU A 147 -3.59 -11.14 -7.05
N ALA A 148 -2.63 -10.72 -7.88
CA ALA A 148 -2.82 -10.51 -9.32
C ALA A 148 -2.95 -11.82 -10.12
N CYS A 149 -3.63 -12.84 -9.57
CA CYS A 149 -4.01 -14.12 -10.19
C CYS A 149 -4.98 -13.98 -11.38
N SER A 150 -4.88 -12.88 -12.13
CA SER A 150 -5.39 -12.74 -13.50
C SER A 150 -4.23 -12.66 -14.50
N GLY A 151 -3.12 -13.38 -14.29
CA GLY A 151 -2.00 -13.47 -15.23
C GLY A 151 -1.44 -12.10 -15.67
N CYS A 152 -1.37 -11.15 -14.73
CA CYS A 152 -0.94 -9.78 -15.02
C CYS A 152 0.53 -9.51 -14.74
N VAL A 153 1.19 -10.35 -13.94
CA VAL A 153 2.61 -10.25 -13.64
C VAL A 153 3.38 -11.18 -14.57
N THR A 154 4.41 -10.67 -15.21
CA THR A 154 5.32 -11.42 -16.09
C THR A 154 6.50 -11.98 -15.31
N SER A 155 7.20 -13.00 -15.83
CA SER A 155 8.39 -13.57 -15.17
C SER A 155 9.49 -12.53 -14.91
N ALA A 156 9.66 -11.53 -15.80
CA ALA A 156 10.59 -10.44 -15.58
C ALA A 156 10.19 -9.56 -14.40
N GLU A 157 8.90 -9.30 -14.24
CA GLU A 157 8.35 -8.55 -13.11
C GLU A 157 8.48 -9.31 -11.79
N THR A 158 8.39 -10.65 -11.82
CA THR A 158 8.69 -11.50 -10.67
C THR A 158 10.13 -11.31 -10.20
N VAL A 159 11.09 -11.34 -11.14
CA VAL A 159 12.51 -11.10 -10.81
C VAL A 159 12.72 -9.70 -10.22
N LEU A 160 12.03 -8.67 -10.74
CA LEU A 160 12.09 -7.32 -10.17
C LEU A 160 11.53 -7.24 -8.74
N MET A 161 10.47 -8.00 -8.45
CA MET A 161 9.91 -8.09 -7.10
C MET A 161 10.83 -8.86 -6.14
N GLU A 162 11.44 -9.95 -6.59
CA GLU A 162 12.38 -10.75 -5.79
C GLU A 162 13.68 -10.01 -5.52
N ALA A 163 14.13 -9.18 -6.47
CA ALA A 163 15.30 -8.34 -6.29
C ALA A 163 15.12 -7.42 -5.07
N GLN A 164 13.95 -6.79 -4.92
CA GLN A 164 13.65 -5.96 -3.75
C GLN A 164 13.45 -6.82 -2.50
N SER A 165 14.46 -6.92 -1.64
CA SER A 165 14.45 -7.85 -0.50
C SER A 165 15.01 -7.23 0.79
N GLY A 166 14.73 -7.89 1.92
CA GLY A 166 15.29 -7.50 3.22
C GLY A 166 16.82 -7.52 3.23
N GLU A 167 17.43 -8.46 2.51
CA GLU A 167 18.89 -8.55 2.37
C GLU A 167 19.48 -7.32 1.66
N GLN A 168 18.83 -6.84 0.60
CA GLN A 168 19.24 -5.61 -0.08
C GLN A 168 19.14 -4.39 0.85
N LEU A 169 18.06 -4.29 1.63
CA LEU A 169 17.93 -3.21 2.61
C LEU A 169 19.02 -3.26 3.67
N LEU A 170 19.27 -4.45 4.24
CA LEU A 170 20.34 -4.65 5.22
C LEU A 170 21.71 -4.30 4.65
N THR A 171 21.98 -4.68 3.40
CA THR A 171 23.23 -4.33 2.71
C THR A 171 23.39 -2.81 2.58
N ALA A 172 22.31 -2.10 2.19
CA ALA A 172 22.34 -0.65 2.08
C ALA A 172 22.53 0.04 3.43
N LEU A 173 21.89 -0.46 4.49
CA LEU A 173 22.02 0.02 5.85
C LEU A 173 23.44 -0.19 6.39
N ASP A 174 24.00 -1.39 6.20
CA ASP A 174 25.36 -1.72 6.62
C ASP A 174 26.40 -0.86 5.89
N ALA A 175 26.22 -0.64 4.58
CA ALA A 175 27.09 0.25 3.80
C ALA A 175 27.02 1.71 4.28
N ALA A 176 25.82 2.20 4.62
CA ALA A 176 25.63 3.53 5.18
C ALA A 176 26.27 3.67 6.58
N ALA A 177 26.11 2.66 7.44
CA ALA A 177 26.68 2.63 8.78
C ALA A 177 28.22 2.59 8.77
N GLN A 178 28.81 1.89 7.80
CA GLN A 178 30.26 1.81 7.61
C GLN A 178 30.85 3.07 6.95
N GLY A 179 30.02 4.04 6.54
CA GLY A 179 30.48 5.23 5.84
C GLY A 179 31.13 4.92 4.49
N ALA A 180 30.67 3.86 3.82
CA ALA A 180 31.24 3.44 2.53
C ALA A 180 31.13 4.59 1.51
N ALA A 181 32.21 4.80 0.73
CA ALA A 181 32.27 5.90 -0.23
C ALA A 181 31.10 5.83 -1.22
N GLY A 182 30.31 6.90 -1.28
CA GLY A 182 29.13 6.98 -2.15
C GLY A 182 27.88 6.26 -1.63
N ALA A 183 27.89 5.69 -0.42
CA ALA A 183 26.70 5.10 0.19
C ALA A 183 25.58 6.14 0.36
N ALA A 184 24.38 5.77 -0.06
CA ALA A 184 23.19 6.58 0.19
C ALA A 184 22.74 6.41 1.64
N ARG A 185 22.21 7.47 2.24
CA ARG A 185 21.57 7.35 3.56
C ARG A 185 20.21 6.69 3.40
N VAL A 186 19.91 5.73 4.26
CA VAL A 186 18.68 4.96 4.16
C VAL A 186 17.58 5.62 4.98
N VAL A 187 16.44 5.85 4.35
CA VAL A 187 15.20 6.34 4.97
C VAL A 187 14.13 5.29 4.76
N VAL A 188 13.31 5.04 5.77
CA VAL A 188 12.25 4.02 5.72
C VAL A 188 10.88 4.66 5.91
N SER A 189 9.88 4.29 5.11
CA SER A 189 8.49 4.69 5.33
C SER A 189 7.65 3.47 5.74
N LEU A 190 6.81 3.60 6.78
CA LEU A 190 5.97 2.51 7.29
C LEU A 190 4.49 2.73 6.93
N ALA A 191 3.86 1.71 6.35
CA ALA A 191 2.41 1.74 6.13
C ALA A 191 1.61 1.51 7.42
N PRO A 192 0.52 2.26 7.65
CA PRO A 192 -0.38 2.03 8.79
C PRO A 192 -0.93 0.60 8.88
N GLN A 193 -1.21 -0.04 7.74
CA GLN A 193 -1.68 -1.43 7.68
C GLN A 193 -0.61 -2.43 8.10
N THR A 194 0.66 -2.15 7.80
CA THR A 194 1.81 -2.94 8.28
C THR A 194 1.91 -2.81 9.79
N ILE A 195 1.84 -1.58 10.33
CA ILE A 195 1.87 -1.34 11.78
C ILE A 195 0.73 -2.09 12.48
N ALA A 196 -0.51 -2.00 11.94
CA ALA A 196 -1.66 -2.71 12.50
C ALA A 196 -1.51 -4.24 12.44
N SER A 197 -0.98 -4.77 11.33
CA SER A 197 -0.72 -6.21 11.18
C SER A 197 0.29 -6.71 12.19
N VAL A 198 1.36 -5.96 12.39
CA VAL A 198 2.40 -6.26 13.37
C VAL A 198 1.86 -6.12 14.80
N ALA A 199 1.06 -5.09 15.08
CA ALA A 199 0.45 -4.87 16.39
C ALA A 199 -0.44 -6.05 16.79
N ALA A 200 -1.30 -6.50 15.86
CA ALA A 200 -2.13 -7.68 16.03
C ALA A 200 -1.30 -8.97 16.20
N ALA A 201 -0.11 -9.09 15.59
CA ALA A 201 0.75 -10.26 15.80
C ALA A 201 1.44 -10.22 17.18
N ALA A 202 1.87 -9.04 17.61
CA ALA A 202 2.65 -8.87 18.83
C ALA A 202 1.77 -8.71 20.08
N GLY A 203 0.44 -8.60 19.94
CA GLY A 203 -0.46 -8.31 21.07
C GLY A 203 -0.22 -6.91 21.66
N LEU A 204 0.23 -5.96 20.84
CA LEU A 204 0.56 -4.59 21.25
C LEU A 204 -0.46 -3.60 20.70
N SER A 205 -0.51 -2.39 21.29
CA SER A 205 -1.25 -1.29 20.66
C SER A 205 -0.54 -0.79 19.41
N VAL A 206 -1.28 -0.21 18.46
CA VAL A 206 -0.71 0.39 17.24
C VAL A 206 0.30 1.49 17.58
N ALA A 207 0.03 2.31 18.60
CA ALA A 207 0.92 3.39 19.00
C ALA A 207 2.28 2.87 19.52
N VAL A 208 2.27 1.85 20.39
CA VAL A 208 3.49 1.21 20.90
C VAL A 208 4.22 0.50 19.76
N THR A 209 3.49 -0.24 18.92
CA THR A 209 4.08 -0.95 17.78
C THR A 209 4.78 -0.01 16.81
N ARG A 210 4.14 1.13 16.48
CA ARG A 210 4.73 2.17 15.63
C ARG A 210 6.06 2.66 16.20
N ARG A 211 6.09 2.99 17.49
CA ARG A 211 7.31 3.51 18.13
C ARG A 211 8.41 2.47 18.27
N ARG A 212 8.06 1.20 18.52
CA ARG A 212 9.04 0.10 18.58
C ARG A 212 9.61 -0.25 17.21
N LEU A 213 8.78 -0.25 16.16
CA LEU A 213 9.25 -0.40 14.79
C LEU A 213 10.19 0.74 14.39
N CYS A 214 9.85 1.99 14.76
CA CYS A 214 10.72 3.13 14.55
C CYS A 214 12.08 2.94 15.24
N ALA A 215 12.07 2.61 16.54
CA ALA A 215 13.30 2.34 17.30
C ALA A 215 14.12 1.19 16.71
N ALA A 216 13.47 0.10 16.29
CA ALA A 216 14.12 -1.03 15.65
C ALA A 216 14.82 -0.62 14.35
N LEU A 217 14.17 0.17 13.50
CA LEU A 217 14.73 0.62 12.23
C LEU A 217 15.86 1.65 12.44
N LYS A 218 15.67 2.66 13.30
CA LYS A 218 16.67 3.71 13.54
C LYS A 218 17.85 3.18 14.36
N ARG A 219 17.58 2.65 15.55
CA ARG A 219 18.62 2.28 16.53
C ARG A 219 19.14 0.87 16.32
N GLY A 220 18.26 -0.05 15.93
CA GLY A 220 18.62 -1.45 15.71
C GLY A 220 19.29 -1.69 14.36
N LEU A 221 18.84 -0.99 13.31
CA LEU A 221 19.29 -1.23 11.93
C LEU A 221 20.02 -0.05 11.28
N GLY A 222 20.02 1.14 11.87
CA GLY A 222 20.78 2.30 11.36
C GLY A 222 20.07 3.15 10.30
N ALA A 223 18.74 3.07 10.18
CA ALA A 223 17.99 3.97 9.32
C ALA A 223 18.14 5.43 9.80
N ALA A 224 18.37 6.35 8.86
CA ALA A 224 18.57 7.77 9.17
C ALA A 224 17.28 8.48 9.57
N ALA A 225 16.14 8.05 9.02
CA ALA A 225 14.81 8.55 9.37
C ALA A 225 13.76 7.47 9.09
N VAL A 226 12.65 7.52 9.82
CA VAL A 226 11.48 6.66 9.64
C VAL A 226 10.22 7.52 9.55
N TYR A 227 9.52 7.47 8.43
CA TYR A 227 8.29 8.25 8.19
C TYR A 227 7.04 7.36 8.23
N ASP A 228 5.88 7.97 8.48
CA ASP A 228 4.58 7.29 8.34
C ASP A 228 3.98 7.58 6.95
N VAL A 229 3.64 6.52 6.20
CA VAL A 229 2.99 6.66 4.88
C VAL A 229 1.61 7.32 5.01
N ALA A 230 1.01 7.33 6.21
CA ALA A 230 -0.23 8.05 6.49
C ALA A 230 -0.16 9.54 6.15
N GLU A 231 0.99 10.19 6.37
CA GLU A 231 1.19 11.59 6.00
C GLU A 231 1.13 11.77 4.47
N GLY A 232 1.80 10.90 3.72
CA GLY A 232 1.70 10.88 2.26
C GLY A 232 0.28 10.56 1.76
N ARG A 233 -0.46 9.73 2.50
CA ARG A 233 -1.86 9.41 2.21
C ARG A 233 -2.75 10.63 2.35
N ASP A 234 -2.57 11.43 3.39
CA ASP A 234 -3.42 12.61 3.62
C ASP A 234 -3.29 13.62 2.47
N LEU A 235 -2.06 13.80 1.97
CA LEU A 235 -1.81 14.60 0.77
C LEU A 235 -2.38 13.98 -0.50
N ALA A 236 -2.21 12.68 -0.72
CA ALA A 236 -2.79 12.01 -1.87
C ALA A 236 -4.34 12.07 -1.86
N LEU A 237 -4.95 11.94 -0.68
CA LEU A 237 -6.39 12.09 -0.50
C LEU A 237 -6.87 13.51 -0.81
N ALA A 238 -6.15 14.53 -0.33
CA ALA A 238 -6.45 15.93 -0.64
C ALA A 238 -6.37 16.19 -2.15
N GLU A 239 -5.35 15.67 -2.83
CA GLU A 239 -5.21 15.79 -4.29
C GLU A 239 -6.32 15.04 -5.07
N ALA A 240 -6.80 13.91 -4.55
CA ALA A 240 -7.89 13.15 -5.15
C ALA A 240 -9.24 13.86 -4.96
N CYS A 241 -9.45 14.50 -3.81
CA CYS A 241 -10.57 15.39 -3.55
C CYS A 241 -10.63 16.53 -4.59
N LEU A 242 -9.51 17.21 -4.81
CA LEU A 242 -9.39 18.28 -5.80
C LEU A 242 -9.64 17.77 -7.23
N GLU A 243 -9.01 16.65 -7.61
CA GLU A 243 -9.20 16.07 -8.94
C GLU A 243 -10.65 15.63 -9.19
N PHE A 244 -11.29 15.02 -8.19
CA PHE A 244 -12.68 14.60 -8.30
C PHE A 244 -13.59 15.79 -8.57
N VAL A 245 -13.51 16.84 -7.74
CA VAL A 245 -14.33 18.05 -7.90
C VAL A 245 -14.07 18.71 -9.26
N GLN A 246 -12.82 18.78 -9.69
CA GLN A 246 -12.44 19.33 -11.00
C GLN A 246 -13.06 18.52 -12.15
N ARG A 247 -12.88 17.18 -12.17
CA ARG A 247 -13.45 16.31 -13.21
C ARG A 247 -14.97 16.31 -13.18
N TYR A 248 -15.57 16.32 -11.99
CA TYR A 248 -17.01 16.37 -11.83
C TYR A 248 -17.60 17.66 -12.41
N ARG A 249 -17.02 18.82 -12.10
CA ARG A 249 -17.42 20.11 -12.71
C ARG A 249 -17.19 20.12 -14.23
N GLY A 250 -16.12 19.48 -14.69
CA GLY A 250 -15.78 19.35 -16.12
C GLY A 250 -16.57 18.30 -16.91
N ARG A 251 -17.48 17.53 -16.29
CA ARG A 251 -18.16 16.39 -16.94
C ARG A 251 -18.98 16.80 -18.18
N ALA A 252 -19.60 17.98 -18.14
CA ALA A 252 -20.35 18.52 -19.27
C ALA A 252 -19.44 18.88 -20.46
N ALA A 253 -18.16 19.16 -20.19
CA ALA A 253 -17.12 19.39 -21.19
C ALA A 253 -16.38 18.09 -21.61
N GLY A 254 -16.87 16.92 -21.21
CA GLY A 254 -16.33 15.63 -21.60
C GLY A 254 -15.25 15.06 -20.68
N ALA A 255 -15.05 15.62 -19.48
CA ALA A 255 -14.16 15.01 -18.49
C ALA A 255 -14.64 13.58 -18.14
N PRO A 256 -13.76 12.56 -18.15
CA PRO A 256 -14.17 11.17 -17.98
C PRO A 256 -14.62 10.89 -16.54
N LEU A 257 -15.82 10.30 -16.40
CA LEU A 257 -16.40 9.78 -15.16
C LEU A 257 -16.95 8.36 -15.36
N PRO A 258 -16.91 7.48 -14.34
CA PRO A 258 -16.41 7.72 -12.99
C PRO A 258 -14.91 8.02 -12.94
N LEU A 259 -14.48 8.74 -11.90
CA LEU A 259 -13.08 8.79 -11.49
C LEU A 259 -12.75 7.53 -10.68
N LEU A 260 -11.77 6.76 -11.13
CA LEU A 260 -11.34 5.51 -10.49
C LEU A 260 -10.06 5.78 -9.68
N ALA A 261 -10.07 5.39 -8.41
CA ALA A 261 -8.88 5.50 -7.56
C ALA A 261 -7.69 4.73 -8.16
N SER A 262 -6.49 5.25 -7.91
CA SER A 262 -5.23 4.75 -8.50
C SER A 262 -4.25 4.19 -7.47
N SER A 263 -4.56 4.28 -6.17
CA SER A 263 -3.62 3.95 -5.09
C SER A 263 -3.28 2.46 -4.97
N CYS A 264 -4.10 1.58 -5.57
CA CYS A 264 -3.90 0.13 -5.61
C CYS A 264 -3.10 -0.28 -6.86
N PRO A 265 -1.83 -0.70 -6.71
CA PRO A 265 -1.01 -1.09 -7.86
C PRO A 265 -1.50 -2.35 -8.57
N GLY A 266 -2.06 -3.33 -7.85
CA GLY A 266 -2.64 -4.52 -8.48
C GLY A 266 -3.80 -4.20 -9.42
N TRP A 267 -4.63 -3.20 -9.06
CA TRP A 267 -5.69 -2.69 -9.93
C TRP A 267 -5.10 -1.95 -11.14
N VAL A 268 -4.13 -1.05 -10.93
CA VAL A 268 -3.48 -0.31 -12.03
C VAL A 268 -2.81 -1.26 -13.03
N CYS A 269 -2.04 -2.25 -12.54
CA CYS A 269 -1.41 -3.26 -13.38
C CYS A 269 -2.42 -4.04 -14.21
N TYR A 270 -3.56 -4.43 -13.62
CA TYR A 270 -4.64 -5.09 -14.32
C TYR A 270 -5.30 -4.17 -15.37
N ALA A 271 -5.50 -2.89 -15.03
CA ALA A 271 -6.08 -1.91 -15.93
C ALA A 271 -5.23 -1.70 -17.20
N GLU A 272 -3.91 -1.56 -17.01
CA GLU A 272 -2.95 -1.30 -18.10
C GLU A 272 -2.71 -2.49 -19.01
N LYS A 273 -2.81 -3.73 -18.49
CA LYS A 273 -2.43 -4.94 -19.24
C LYS A 273 -3.61 -5.77 -19.72
N THR A 274 -4.76 -5.67 -19.05
CA THR A 274 -5.86 -6.62 -19.25
C THR A 274 -7.21 -5.93 -19.45
N ALA A 275 -7.51 -4.83 -18.75
CA ALA A 275 -8.84 -4.21 -18.84
C ALA A 275 -9.11 -3.52 -20.19
N GLY A 276 -8.06 -3.07 -20.88
CA GLY A 276 -8.14 -2.39 -22.18
C GLY A 276 -8.09 -0.86 -22.07
N SER A 277 -7.75 -0.19 -23.16
CA SER A 277 -7.43 1.26 -23.15
C SER A 277 -8.58 2.17 -22.71
N TYR A 278 -9.84 1.73 -22.84
CA TYR A 278 -11.02 2.53 -22.49
C TYR A 278 -11.10 2.89 -21.00
N VAL A 279 -10.44 2.13 -20.11
CA VAL A 279 -10.49 2.40 -18.67
C VAL A 279 -9.47 3.45 -18.22
N LEU A 280 -8.35 3.58 -18.92
CA LEU A 280 -7.23 4.42 -18.48
C LEU A 280 -7.60 5.90 -18.30
N PRO A 281 -8.43 6.54 -19.16
CA PRO A 281 -8.87 7.91 -18.95
C PRO A 281 -9.62 8.14 -17.63
N HIS A 282 -10.26 7.09 -17.09
CA HIS A 282 -11.02 7.15 -15.85
C HIS A 282 -10.13 7.09 -14.61
N ILE A 283 -8.88 6.63 -14.72
CA ILE A 283 -7.99 6.49 -13.56
C ILE A 283 -7.51 7.87 -13.08
N SER A 284 -7.54 8.06 -11.77
CA SER A 284 -7.02 9.24 -11.08
C SER A 284 -5.55 9.41 -11.37
N THR A 285 -5.13 10.64 -11.70
CA THR A 285 -3.72 10.95 -11.95
C THR A 285 -2.93 11.13 -10.66
N VAL A 286 -3.56 11.08 -9.49
CA VAL A 286 -2.87 11.23 -8.21
C VAL A 286 -1.95 10.04 -7.97
N LYS A 287 -0.71 10.33 -7.56
CA LYS A 287 0.26 9.32 -7.12
C LYS A 287 -0.24 8.61 -5.85
N SER A 288 0.16 7.36 -5.66
CA SER A 288 -0.20 6.64 -4.43
C SER A 288 0.51 7.25 -3.20
N PRO A 289 0.05 6.96 -1.97
CA PRO A 289 0.70 7.44 -0.75
C PRO A 289 2.21 7.14 -0.68
N GLN A 290 2.65 5.98 -1.18
CA GLN A 290 4.07 5.60 -1.24
C GLN A 290 4.85 6.54 -2.17
N ALA A 291 4.32 6.75 -3.39
CA ALA A 291 4.94 7.60 -4.39
C ALA A 291 4.97 9.07 -3.94
N VAL A 292 3.88 9.56 -3.33
CA VAL A 292 3.81 10.92 -2.77
C VAL A 292 4.84 11.12 -1.65
N ALA A 293 4.91 10.20 -0.67
CA ALA A 293 5.92 10.28 0.38
C ALA A 293 7.35 10.25 -0.20
N GLY A 294 7.59 9.34 -1.14
CA GLY A 294 8.87 9.22 -1.85
C GLY A 294 9.27 10.49 -2.60
N ALA A 295 8.34 11.12 -3.31
CA ALA A 295 8.57 12.38 -4.00
C ALA A 295 9.00 13.49 -3.04
N LEU A 296 8.35 13.62 -1.88
CA LEU A 296 8.73 14.62 -0.87
C LEU A 296 10.12 14.35 -0.29
N ILE A 297 10.42 13.10 0.05
CA ILE A 297 11.73 12.67 0.57
C ILE A 297 12.83 12.95 -0.46
N LYS A 298 12.66 12.49 -1.71
CA LYS A 298 13.65 12.66 -2.78
C LYS A 298 13.83 14.13 -3.16
N ARG A 299 12.77 14.93 -3.14
CA ARG A 299 12.85 16.38 -3.36
C ARG A 299 13.68 17.07 -2.29
N ALA A 300 13.42 16.76 -1.01
CA ALA A 300 14.18 17.31 0.10
C ALA A 300 15.65 16.87 0.05
N ALA A 301 15.92 15.60 -0.28
CA ALA A 301 17.27 15.07 -0.45
C ALA A 301 18.04 15.78 -1.57
N SER A 302 17.42 15.95 -2.73
CA SER A 302 18.00 16.70 -3.85
C SER A 302 18.27 18.15 -3.49
N GLY A 303 17.34 18.83 -2.81
CA GLY A 303 17.53 20.19 -2.31
C GLY A 303 18.69 20.33 -1.31
N ALA A 304 18.95 19.28 -0.52
CA ALA A 304 20.08 19.21 0.40
C ALA A 304 21.40 18.76 -0.25
N GLY A 305 21.41 18.39 -1.54
CA GLY A 305 22.56 17.77 -2.20
C GLY A 305 22.93 16.40 -1.60
N ALA A 306 21.96 15.70 -0.99
CA ALA A 306 22.16 14.42 -0.33
C ALA A 306 21.64 13.27 -1.20
N ARG A 307 22.37 12.15 -1.19
CA ARG A 307 21.91 10.89 -1.79
C ARG A 307 21.14 10.09 -0.74
N VAL A 308 19.87 9.81 -1.02
CA VAL A 308 18.99 9.05 -0.14
C VAL A 308 18.46 7.82 -0.87
N LEU A 309 18.52 6.68 -0.20
CA LEU A 309 17.77 5.48 -0.54
C LEU A 309 16.50 5.46 0.32
N HIS A 310 15.35 5.51 -0.33
CA HIS A 310 14.04 5.42 0.29
C HIS A 310 13.49 4.01 0.15
N ALA A 311 13.37 3.31 1.28
CA ALA A 311 12.67 2.04 1.37
C ALA A 311 11.27 2.23 1.95
N ALA A 312 10.25 1.54 1.42
CA ALA A 312 8.91 1.53 1.99
C ALA A 312 8.54 0.14 2.49
N VAL A 313 7.92 0.04 3.67
CA VAL A 313 7.33 -1.21 4.17
C VAL A 313 5.83 -1.15 4.02
N MET A 314 5.29 -2.07 3.23
CA MET A 314 3.92 -2.05 2.74
C MET A 314 3.20 -3.38 2.99
N PRO A 315 1.86 -3.38 3.12
CA PRO A 315 1.08 -4.62 3.30
C PRO A 315 0.92 -5.41 1.98
N CYS A 316 1.65 -5.07 0.92
CA CYS A 316 1.34 -5.48 -0.45
C CYS A 316 2.61 -5.68 -1.28
N ALA A 317 2.75 -6.86 -1.90
CA ALA A 317 3.86 -7.15 -2.80
C ALA A 317 3.82 -6.31 -4.09
N ASP A 318 2.63 -6.00 -4.61
CA ASP A 318 2.46 -5.21 -5.84
C ASP A 318 3.03 -3.79 -5.72
N LYS A 319 3.27 -3.29 -4.50
CA LYS A 319 3.97 -2.02 -4.28
C LYS A 319 5.43 -2.05 -4.74
N LYS A 320 6.05 -3.24 -4.80
CA LYS A 320 7.37 -3.44 -5.43
C LYS A 320 7.33 -3.16 -6.94
N LEU A 321 6.26 -3.61 -7.60
CA LEU A 321 6.03 -3.31 -9.02
C LEU A 321 5.77 -1.82 -9.25
N GLU A 322 5.04 -1.17 -8.34
CA GLU A 322 4.84 0.28 -8.37
C GLU A 322 6.17 1.03 -8.27
N ALA A 323 7.02 0.68 -7.31
CA ALA A 323 8.34 1.28 -7.14
C ALA A 323 9.25 1.12 -8.38
N SER A 324 9.02 0.08 -9.17
CA SER A 324 9.81 -0.22 -10.38
C SER A 324 9.31 0.50 -11.64
N ARG A 325 8.36 1.45 -11.53
CA ARG A 325 7.78 2.14 -12.70
C ARG A 325 8.63 3.34 -13.10
N ASP A 326 9.02 3.38 -14.37
CA ASP A 326 9.83 4.47 -14.95
C ASP A 326 9.21 5.87 -14.75
N GLU A 327 7.89 5.97 -14.77
CA GLU A 327 7.16 7.23 -14.57
C GLU A 327 7.06 7.69 -13.10
N LEU A 328 7.45 6.84 -12.15
CA LEU A 328 7.50 7.16 -10.72
C LEU A 328 8.94 7.46 -10.30
N THR A 329 9.48 8.49 -10.95
CA THR A 329 10.82 9.03 -10.73
C THR A 329 10.74 10.53 -10.47
N LEU A 330 11.70 11.05 -9.71
CA LEU A 330 11.89 12.47 -9.46
C LEU A 330 13.36 12.83 -9.74
N GLY A 331 13.60 13.74 -10.68
CA GLY A 331 14.96 14.09 -11.10
C GLY A 331 15.76 12.92 -11.70
N GLY A 332 15.07 11.92 -12.28
CA GLY A 332 15.68 10.72 -12.85
C GLY A 332 15.95 9.58 -11.84
N GLU A 333 15.73 9.82 -10.55
CA GLU A 333 15.86 8.82 -9.50
C GLU A 333 14.48 8.23 -9.13
N PRO A 334 14.37 6.94 -8.78
CA PRO A 334 13.11 6.38 -8.28
C PRO A 334 12.57 7.14 -7.07
N GLU A 335 11.26 7.32 -6.99
CA GLU A 335 10.60 7.91 -5.81
C GLU A 335 10.71 6.99 -4.59
N CYS A 336 10.72 5.68 -4.83
CA CYS A 336 10.95 4.63 -3.85
C CYS A 336 11.90 3.61 -4.47
N ASP A 337 13.05 3.38 -3.83
CA ASP A 337 14.11 2.53 -4.38
C ASP A 337 13.87 1.04 -4.07
N LEU A 338 13.21 0.76 -2.94
CA LEU A 338 12.99 -0.60 -2.45
C LEU A 338 11.68 -0.68 -1.68
N VAL A 339 10.91 -1.75 -1.89
CA VAL A 339 9.74 -2.06 -1.07
C VAL A 339 9.92 -3.39 -0.37
N LEU A 340 9.60 -3.42 0.92
CA LEU A 340 9.45 -4.63 1.71
C LEU A 340 7.98 -4.87 2.03
N THR A 341 7.58 -6.13 2.08
CA THR A 341 6.30 -6.54 2.65
C THR A 341 6.36 -6.58 4.17
N THR A 342 5.19 -6.63 4.83
CA THR A 342 5.10 -6.82 6.29
C THR A 342 5.78 -8.13 6.74
N ILE A 343 5.66 -9.21 5.95
CA ILE A 343 6.35 -10.49 6.21
C ILE A 343 7.86 -10.30 6.13
N GLU A 344 8.37 -9.69 5.06
CA GLU A 344 9.81 -9.48 4.89
C GLU A 344 10.41 -8.59 5.97
N LEU A 345 9.67 -7.58 6.44
CA LEU A 345 10.08 -6.80 7.61
C LEU A 345 10.22 -7.69 8.85
N GLN A 346 9.23 -8.55 9.14
CA GLN A 346 9.30 -9.45 10.30
C GLN A 346 10.51 -10.40 10.21
N ASP A 347 10.75 -10.98 9.04
CA ASP A 347 11.88 -11.90 8.85
C ASP A 347 13.23 -11.18 8.93
N MET A 348 13.31 -9.96 8.40
CA MET A 348 14.51 -9.11 8.51
C MET A 348 14.82 -8.76 9.97
N LEU A 349 13.81 -8.37 10.75
CA LEU A 349 13.97 -8.08 12.19
C LEU A 349 14.40 -9.34 12.96
N ARG A 350 13.78 -10.49 12.69
CA ARG A 350 14.14 -11.78 13.30
C ARG A 350 15.59 -12.17 12.98
N THR A 351 16.03 -11.97 11.73
CA THR A 351 17.41 -12.25 11.29
C THR A 351 18.44 -11.41 12.06
N ARG A 352 18.08 -10.19 12.45
CA ARG A 352 18.92 -9.31 13.27
C ARG A 352 18.71 -9.49 14.79
N GLY A 353 17.92 -10.48 15.20
CA GLY A 353 17.63 -10.74 16.61
C GLY A 353 16.81 -9.65 17.30
N ILE A 354 16.06 -8.85 16.53
CA ILE A 354 15.23 -7.77 17.05
C ILE A 354 13.82 -8.29 17.30
N ASP A 355 13.43 -8.38 18.57
CA ASP A 355 12.07 -8.70 18.99
C ASP A 355 11.32 -7.44 19.45
N ILE A 356 10.35 -7.02 18.63
CA ILE A 356 9.48 -5.87 18.93
C ILE A 356 8.40 -6.19 19.97
N ALA A 357 8.10 -7.46 20.22
CA ALA A 357 7.12 -7.89 21.22
C ALA A 357 7.72 -7.90 22.64
N ALA A 358 9.05 -7.93 22.75
CA ALA A 358 9.76 -7.95 24.03
C ALA A 358 9.30 -6.81 24.96
N GLY A 359 8.96 -7.15 26.21
CA GLY A 359 8.53 -6.18 27.22
C GLY A 359 9.62 -5.14 27.52
N GLY A 360 9.26 -3.86 27.63
CA GLY A 360 10.20 -2.78 27.93
C GLY A 360 11.21 -2.46 26.82
N GLY A 361 10.96 -2.91 25.58
CA GLY A 361 11.80 -2.60 24.43
C GLY A 361 11.88 -1.09 24.11
N PRO A 362 12.90 -0.66 23.35
CA PRO A 362 13.09 0.74 23.00
C PRO A 362 11.93 1.26 22.14
N GLU A 363 11.56 2.51 22.37
CA GLU A 363 10.55 3.24 21.62
C GLU A 363 11.16 4.55 21.09
N ASP A 364 10.79 4.93 19.88
CA ASP A 364 11.22 6.17 19.24
C ASP A 364 10.08 6.73 18.40
N ASP A 365 10.00 8.05 18.23
CA ASP A 365 8.97 8.65 17.41
C ASP A 365 9.36 8.66 15.93
N VAL A 366 8.37 8.56 15.06
CA VAL A 366 8.58 8.69 13.61
C VAL A 366 8.93 10.15 13.28
N ASP A 367 9.77 10.32 12.27
CA ASP A 367 10.05 11.63 11.68
C ASP A 367 8.82 12.12 10.89
N ALA A 368 8.62 13.44 10.78
CA ALA A 368 7.42 14.00 10.14
C ALA A 368 7.73 14.52 8.72
N LEU A 369 6.91 14.16 7.74
CA LEU A 369 7.09 14.64 6.35
C LEU A 369 6.94 16.16 6.25
N ILE A 370 6.17 16.79 7.14
CA ILE A 370 6.00 18.25 7.12
C ILE A 370 7.32 18.99 7.29
N GLU A 371 8.27 18.43 8.04
CA GLU A 371 9.59 19.03 8.29
C GLU A 371 10.45 19.08 7.02
N LEU A 372 10.09 18.28 6.01
CA LEU A 372 10.75 18.27 4.70
C LEU A 372 10.24 19.37 3.76
N VAL A 373 9.12 20.02 4.08
CA VAL A 373 8.47 21.02 3.20
C VAL A 373 8.22 22.35 3.89
N ALA A 374 8.16 22.38 5.22
CA ALA A 374 7.94 23.61 5.98
C ALA A 374 9.20 24.50 5.91
N PRO A 375 9.06 25.79 5.58
CA PRO A 375 10.17 26.73 5.70
C PRO A 375 10.56 26.88 7.18
N ARG A 376 11.81 26.55 7.52
CA ARG A 376 12.36 26.96 8.82
C ARG A 376 12.52 28.47 8.84
N ALA A 377 12.16 29.10 9.96
CA ALA A 377 12.52 30.49 10.22
C ALA A 377 14.02 30.67 9.98
N ALA A 378 14.39 31.60 9.09
CA ALA A 378 15.74 32.15 9.10
C ALA A 378 16.01 32.67 10.52
N ALA A 379 17.19 32.42 11.07
CA ALA A 379 17.57 32.83 12.42
C ALA A 379 17.66 34.37 12.62
N ASP A 380 17.13 35.14 11.66
CA ASP A 380 17.41 36.56 11.50
C ASP A 380 16.08 37.33 11.61
N GLY A 381 15.69 37.57 12.87
CA GLY A 381 14.79 38.61 13.36
C GLY A 381 13.66 39.15 12.45
N GLY A 382 12.46 38.56 12.59
CA GLY A 382 11.20 39.31 12.48
C GLY A 382 10.27 38.94 11.32
N THR A 383 9.26 38.11 11.60
CA THR A 383 7.82 38.28 11.29
C THR A 383 7.08 36.98 11.63
N GLU A 384 5.85 37.13 12.12
CA GLU A 384 4.90 36.13 12.66
C GLU A 384 5.31 34.65 12.55
N THR A 385 5.68 34.09 13.70
CA THR A 385 6.13 32.71 13.90
C THR A 385 4.99 31.71 13.69
N MET A 386 5.09 30.82 12.69
CA MET A 386 4.44 29.50 12.78
C MET A 386 5.27 28.63 13.72
N ASP A 387 4.64 28.15 14.79
CA ASP A 387 5.25 27.19 15.71
C ASP A 387 5.39 25.82 15.01
N ILE A 388 6.58 25.57 14.46
CA ILE A 388 6.90 24.32 13.76
C ILE A 388 6.88 23.13 14.73
N ASP A 389 7.22 23.34 16.00
CA ASP A 389 7.23 22.26 17.01
C ASP A 389 5.79 21.85 17.36
N GLY A 390 4.87 22.82 17.44
CA GLY A 390 3.42 22.56 17.51
C GLY A 390 2.86 21.87 16.25
N LEU A 391 3.34 22.27 15.07
CA LEU A 391 2.97 21.65 13.80
C LEU A 391 3.52 20.24 13.62
N ALA A 392 4.71 19.93 14.12
CA ALA A 392 5.32 18.61 14.06
C ALA A 392 4.60 17.62 14.99
N GLY A 393 4.23 18.06 16.21
CA GLY A 393 3.42 17.28 17.14
C GLY A 393 2.02 16.94 16.60
N ASP A 394 1.39 17.88 15.88
CA ASP A 394 0.11 17.63 15.19
C ASP A 394 0.28 16.95 13.83
N ALA A 395 1.42 17.07 13.15
CA ALA A 395 1.70 16.42 11.86
C ALA A 395 2.08 14.94 11.99
N GLN A 396 2.67 14.53 13.13
CA GLN A 396 2.81 13.12 13.48
C GLN A 396 1.46 12.42 13.70
N ARG A 397 0.36 13.18 13.76
CA ARG A 397 -1.02 12.71 13.86
C ARG A 397 -1.69 12.79 12.49
N ALA A 398 -1.24 11.95 11.55
CA ALA A 398 -1.96 11.77 10.31
C ALA A 398 -3.44 11.46 10.59
N SER A 399 -4.33 11.94 9.72
CA SER A 399 -5.77 11.80 9.90
C SER A 399 -6.18 10.33 10.10
N ALA A 400 -7.19 10.11 10.95
CA ALA A 400 -7.71 8.76 11.16
C ALA A 400 -8.26 8.17 9.85
N PRO A 401 -7.80 6.98 9.45
CA PRO A 401 -8.31 6.36 8.23
C PRO A 401 -9.75 5.90 8.45
N LEU A 402 -10.65 6.33 7.57
CA LEU A 402 -12.08 6.01 7.63
C LEU A 402 -12.42 4.67 6.93
N GLY A 403 -11.41 3.85 6.65
CA GLY A 403 -11.54 2.49 6.11
C GLY A 403 -10.19 1.80 5.98
N GLY A 404 -10.18 0.46 5.96
CA GLY A 404 -8.95 -0.36 5.96
C GLY A 404 -7.98 -0.10 4.80
N SER A 405 -8.47 0.42 3.66
CA SER A 405 -7.65 0.78 2.50
C SER A 405 -7.23 2.26 2.45
N GLY A 406 -7.49 3.02 3.52
CA GLY A 406 -7.18 4.44 3.62
C GLY A 406 -8.37 5.38 3.43
N GLY A 407 -9.60 4.86 3.26
CA GLY A 407 -10.84 5.65 3.34
C GLY A 407 -11.05 6.64 2.19
N TRP A 408 -10.75 6.25 0.95
CA TRP A 408 -10.81 7.17 -0.20
C TRP A 408 -12.23 7.61 -0.53
N VAL A 409 -13.17 6.65 -0.63
CA VAL A 409 -14.59 6.98 -0.88
C VAL A 409 -15.13 7.92 0.19
N GLU A 410 -14.86 7.61 1.46
CA GLU A 410 -15.33 8.42 2.58
C GLU A 410 -14.83 9.87 2.47
N THR A 411 -13.53 10.02 2.27
CA THR A 411 -12.87 11.32 2.20
C THR A 411 -13.35 12.14 0.99
N VAL A 412 -13.34 11.55 -0.20
CA VAL A 412 -13.74 12.23 -1.44
C VAL A 412 -15.21 12.61 -1.40
N ALA A 413 -16.09 11.74 -0.90
CA ALA A 413 -17.52 12.04 -0.79
C ALA A 413 -17.81 13.17 0.20
N ARG A 414 -17.13 13.18 1.36
CA ARG A 414 -17.28 14.26 2.36
C ARG A 414 -16.82 15.62 1.81
N PHE A 415 -15.68 15.63 1.11
CA PHE A 415 -15.17 16.83 0.45
C PHE A 415 -16.13 17.30 -0.64
N ALA A 416 -16.62 16.38 -1.47
CA ALA A 416 -17.57 16.67 -2.52
C ALA A 416 -18.88 17.28 -2.00
N CYS A 417 -19.43 16.80 -0.89
CA CYS A 417 -20.61 17.42 -0.26
C CYS A 417 -20.35 18.90 0.09
N THR A 418 -19.18 19.20 0.65
CA THR A 418 -18.82 20.58 1.01
C THR A 418 -18.64 21.44 -0.24
N GLU A 419 -17.92 20.95 -1.25
CA GLU A 419 -17.52 21.73 -2.43
C GLU A 419 -18.58 21.82 -3.53
N LEU A 420 -19.43 20.80 -3.66
CA LEU A 420 -20.43 20.72 -4.73
C LEU A 420 -21.83 21.07 -4.22
N PHE A 421 -22.21 20.62 -3.02
CA PHE A 421 -23.52 20.93 -2.45
C PHE A 421 -23.51 22.16 -1.53
N GLY A 422 -22.34 22.66 -1.13
CA GLY A 422 -22.24 23.80 -0.22
C GLY A 422 -22.70 23.50 1.22
N THR A 423 -22.79 22.21 1.58
CA THR A 423 -23.26 21.76 2.90
C THR A 423 -22.21 20.90 3.59
N PRO A 424 -22.17 20.90 4.95
CA PRO A 424 -21.29 19.99 5.67
C PRO A 424 -21.61 18.53 5.33
N PRO A 425 -20.62 17.63 5.39
CA PRO A 425 -20.84 16.22 5.15
C PRO A 425 -21.78 15.60 6.20
N PRO A 426 -22.44 14.46 5.88
CA PRO A 426 -23.29 13.77 6.84
C PRO A 426 -22.51 13.36 8.11
N PRO A 427 -23.12 13.42 9.30
CA PRO A 427 -22.49 12.96 10.53
C PRO A 427 -22.42 11.43 10.57
N GLY A 428 -21.37 10.89 11.20
CA GLY A 428 -21.12 9.45 11.26
C GLY A 428 -20.73 8.84 9.91
N PRO A 429 -20.41 7.53 9.85
CA PRO A 429 -19.92 6.86 8.63
C PRO A 429 -20.89 7.00 7.44
N LEU A 430 -20.36 7.03 6.21
CA LEU A 430 -21.22 7.05 5.03
C LEU A 430 -22.10 5.78 4.93
N PRO A 431 -23.32 5.91 4.39
CA PRO A 431 -24.25 4.79 4.25
C PRO A 431 -23.87 3.88 3.06
N LEU A 432 -22.72 3.21 3.15
CA LEU A 432 -22.25 2.26 2.14
C LEU A 432 -23.04 0.94 2.23
N ALA A 433 -23.84 0.65 1.21
CA ALA A 433 -24.65 -0.54 1.13
C ALA A 433 -24.14 -1.51 0.04
N PRO A 434 -24.15 -2.83 0.26
CA PRO A 434 -23.83 -3.81 -0.78
C PRO A 434 -24.69 -3.60 -2.03
N LEU A 435 -24.07 -3.60 -3.22
CA LEU A 435 -24.79 -3.44 -4.50
C LEU A 435 -25.87 -4.52 -4.70
N ARG A 436 -25.61 -5.74 -4.20
CA ARG A 436 -26.54 -6.88 -4.20
C ARG A 436 -26.30 -7.71 -2.94
N LYS A 437 -27.31 -8.47 -2.48
CA LYS A 437 -27.15 -9.42 -1.36
C LYS A 437 -25.94 -10.36 -1.51
N ARG A 438 -25.64 -10.80 -2.75
CA ARG A 438 -24.51 -11.69 -3.08
C ARG A 438 -23.17 -10.96 -3.30
N SER A 439 -23.16 -9.64 -3.43
CA SER A 439 -21.93 -8.86 -3.60
C SER A 439 -21.15 -8.69 -2.29
N GLY A 440 -21.80 -8.84 -1.14
CA GLY A 440 -21.16 -8.72 0.17
C GLY A 440 -20.51 -7.35 0.39
N ALA A 441 -19.45 -7.32 1.19
CA ALA A 441 -18.68 -6.11 1.51
C ALA A 441 -17.72 -5.66 0.38
N ASP A 442 -17.54 -6.49 -0.65
CA ASP A 442 -16.55 -6.25 -1.71
C ASP A 442 -17.07 -5.38 -2.86
N PHE A 443 -18.36 -5.08 -2.91
CA PHE A 443 -18.91 -4.06 -3.81
C PHE A 443 -20.05 -3.31 -3.10
N GLN A 444 -19.70 -2.15 -2.53
CA GLN A 444 -20.66 -1.29 -1.86
C GLN A 444 -20.86 0.01 -2.65
N VAL A 445 -22.04 0.59 -2.50
CA VAL A 445 -22.44 1.83 -3.14
C VAL A 445 -23.01 2.78 -2.10
N CYS A 446 -22.79 4.07 -2.31
CA CYS A 446 -23.35 5.16 -1.53
C CYS A 446 -23.89 6.21 -2.49
N GLU A 447 -25.16 6.60 -2.30
CA GLU A 447 -25.77 7.71 -3.01
C GLU A 447 -26.03 8.84 -2.02
N LEU A 448 -25.51 10.03 -2.31
CA LEU A 448 -25.65 11.21 -1.50
C LEU A 448 -26.54 12.23 -2.22
N PRO A 449 -27.79 12.42 -1.78
CA PRO A 449 -28.69 13.37 -2.40
C PRO A 449 -28.26 14.82 -2.12
N PRO A 450 -28.55 15.76 -3.04
CA PRO A 450 -28.36 17.18 -2.78
C PRO A 450 -29.31 17.65 -1.65
N PRO A 451 -28.94 18.71 -0.92
CA PRO A 451 -29.83 19.37 0.02
C PRO A 451 -30.99 20.09 -0.72
N PRO A 452 -32.13 20.36 -0.06
CA PRO A 452 -33.23 21.11 -0.66
C PRO A 452 -32.77 22.46 -1.21
N GLY A 453 -33.14 22.77 -2.45
CA GLY A 453 -32.78 24.02 -3.13
C GLY A 453 -31.48 23.98 -3.94
N VAL A 454 -30.73 22.87 -3.91
CA VAL A 454 -29.59 22.65 -4.81
C VAL A 454 -30.06 21.83 -6.02
N ASP A 455 -30.02 22.45 -7.20
CA ASP A 455 -30.39 21.82 -8.47
C ASP A 455 -29.21 21.02 -9.05
N MET A 456 -28.96 19.85 -8.46
CA MET A 456 -27.93 18.90 -8.88
C MET A 456 -28.41 17.46 -8.72
N PRO A 457 -27.94 16.50 -9.52
CA PRO A 457 -28.24 15.09 -9.27
C PRO A 457 -27.54 14.58 -7.99
N PRO A 458 -28.02 13.47 -7.39
CA PRO A 458 -27.29 12.80 -6.32
C PRO A 458 -25.88 12.39 -6.75
N LEU A 459 -24.92 12.53 -5.84
CA LEU A 459 -23.55 12.06 -6.05
C LEU A 459 -23.47 10.57 -5.72
N ARG A 460 -22.83 9.79 -6.59
CA ARG A 460 -22.78 8.33 -6.48
C ARG A 460 -21.35 7.82 -6.33
N PHE A 461 -21.09 7.17 -5.21
CA PHE A 461 -19.78 6.63 -4.84
C PHE A 461 -19.86 5.09 -4.76
N ALA A 462 -18.74 4.42 -5.02
CA ALA A 462 -18.65 2.98 -4.82
C ALA A 462 -17.28 2.53 -4.32
N THR A 463 -17.27 1.50 -3.47
CA THR A 463 -16.07 0.70 -3.16
C THR A 463 -16.16 -0.60 -3.95
N VAL A 464 -15.07 -0.97 -4.63
CA VAL A 464 -14.99 -2.17 -5.48
C VAL A 464 -13.70 -2.91 -5.16
N TYR A 465 -13.80 -3.92 -4.31
CA TYR A 465 -12.67 -4.70 -3.81
C TYR A 465 -12.70 -6.12 -4.38
N GLY A 466 -11.53 -6.65 -4.74
CA GLY A 466 -11.41 -7.97 -5.34
C GLY A 466 -11.69 -8.00 -6.85
N PHE A 467 -10.93 -8.82 -7.58
CA PHE A 467 -11.02 -8.91 -9.04
C PHE A 467 -12.42 -9.29 -9.57
N LYS A 468 -13.16 -10.11 -8.83
CA LYS A 468 -14.56 -10.45 -9.18
C LYS A 468 -15.44 -9.20 -9.25
N SER A 469 -15.33 -8.31 -8.27
CA SER A 469 -16.08 -7.04 -8.23
C SER A 469 -15.55 -6.06 -9.28
N ILE A 470 -14.23 -6.00 -9.47
CA ILE A 470 -13.57 -5.19 -10.50
C ILE A 470 -14.07 -5.56 -11.90
N GLN A 471 -14.16 -6.84 -12.23
CA GLN A 471 -14.72 -7.31 -13.51
C GLN A 471 -16.19 -6.87 -13.68
N GLY A 472 -16.94 -6.83 -12.58
CA GLY A 472 -18.29 -6.26 -12.55
C GLY A 472 -18.33 -4.78 -12.92
N LEU A 473 -17.45 -3.98 -12.33
CA LEU A 473 -17.29 -2.56 -12.64
C LEU A 473 -16.85 -2.35 -14.10
N LEU A 474 -15.83 -3.08 -14.56
CA LEU A 474 -15.33 -2.97 -15.93
C LEU A 474 -16.37 -3.30 -16.98
N ARG A 475 -17.23 -4.29 -16.72
CA ARG A 475 -18.37 -4.58 -17.59
C ARG A 475 -19.32 -3.40 -17.69
N LYS A 476 -19.68 -2.77 -16.56
CA LYS A 476 -20.52 -1.56 -16.56
C LYS A 476 -19.89 -0.41 -17.35
N LEU A 477 -18.58 -0.20 -17.22
CA LEU A 477 -17.85 0.81 -17.99
C LEU A 477 -17.87 0.48 -19.49
N LYS A 478 -17.57 -0.76 -19.86
CA LYS A 478 -17.54 -1.22 -21.26
C LYS A 478 -18.91 -1.11 -21.93
N THR A 479 -19.99 -1.42 -21.21
CA THR A 479 -21.37 -1.29 -21.70
C THR A 479 -21.94 0.11 -21.58
N LYS A 480 -21.15 1.09 -21.07
CA LYS A 480 -21.59 2.47 -20.83
C LYS A 480 -22.83 2.58 -19.92
N THR A 481 -22.97 1.65 -18.98
CA THR A 481 -24.05 1.61 -17.98
C THR A 481 -23.53 1.90 -16.56
N CYS A 482 -22.32 2.45 -16.45
CA CYS A 482 -21.74 2.84 -15.18
C CYS A 482 -22.24 4.24 -14.82
N ASP A 483 -22.94 4.34 -13.69
CA ASP A 483 -23.62 5.55 -13.23
C ASP A 483 -23.04 6.10 -11.92
N TYR A 484 -21.79 5.72 -11.62
CA TYR A 484 -21.01 6.24 -10.49
C TYR A 484 -20.20 7.47 -10.91
N ASP A 485 -19.94 8.35 -9.96
CA ASP A 485 -19.07 9.52 -10.13
C ASP A 485 -17.64 9.23 -9.67
N TYR A 486 -17.48 8.49 -8.57
CA TYR A 486 -16.19 8.09 -8.03
C TYR A 486 -16.22 6.64 -7.55
N VAL A 487 -15.13 5.91 -7.80
CA VAL A 487 -14.99 4.52 -7.37
C VAL A 487 -13.61 4.27 -6.76
N GLU A 488 -13.58 3.82 -5.51
CA GLU A 488 -12.37 3.27 -4.89
C GLU A 488 -12.21 1.81 -5.31
N VAL A 489 -11.07 1.49 -5.91
CA VAL A 489 -10.81 0.17 -6.49
C VAL A 489 -9.60 -0.46 -5.82
N MET A 490 -9.77 -1.66 -5.27
CA MET A 490 -8.69 -2.43 -4.63
C MET A 490 -8.67 -3.86 -5.17
N ALA A 491 -7.48 -4.36 -5.51
CA ALA A 491 -7.32 -5.72 -6.04
C ALA A 491 -7.64 -6.81 -5.00
N CYS A 492 -7.34 -6.55 -3.73
CA CYS A 492 -7.56 -7.49 -2.62
C CYS A 492 -8.99 -7.38 -2.08
N PRO A 493 -9.72 -8.50 -1.87
CA PRO A 493 -10.95 -8.49 -1.07
C PRO A 493 -10.69 -7.94 0.32
N GLY A 494 -11.58 -7.11 0.86
CA GLY A 494 -11.36 -6.43 2.14
C GLY A 494 -10.24 -5.38 2.13
N GLY A 495 -9.63 -5.07 0.98
CA GLY A 495 -8.68 -3.97 0.85
C GLY A 495 -7.27 -4.25 1.37
N CYS A 496 -6.52 -3.19 1.69
CA CYS A 496 -5.10 -3.29 2.01
C CYS A 496 -4.80 -4.06 3.32
N LEU A 497 -5.76 -4.15 4.25
CA LEU A 497 -5.60 -4.93 5.48
C LEU A 497 -5.44 -6.43 5.21
N ASN A 498 -5.98 -6.90 4.07
CA ASN A 498 -5.88 -8.27 3.56
C ASN A 498 -4.91 -8.37 2.36
N GLY A 499 -3.93 -7.45 2.27
CA GLY A 499 -2.94 -7.46 1.20
C GLY A 499 -2.04 -8.69 1.25
N GLY A 500 -1.55 -9.14 0.09
CA GLY A 500 -0.72 -10.36 -0.03
C GLY A 500 0.65 -10.28 0.68
N GLY A 501 1.05 -9.09 1.15
CA GLY A 501 2.29 -8.91 1.92
C GLY A 501 2.09 -8.92 3.45
N GLN A 502 0.87 -9.15 3.94
CA GLN A 502 0.54 -9.14 5.38
C GLN A 502 1.01 -10.41 6.09
N LEU A 503 1.20 -10.32 7.41
CA LEU A 503 1.60 -11.48 8.22
C LEU A 503 0.58 -12.62 8.09
N ARG A 504 1.10 -13.84 7.91
CA ARG A 504 0.29 -15.06 7.86
C ARG A 504 -0.36 -15.32 9.22
N PRO A 505 -1.58 -15.89 9.26
CA PRO A 505 -2.20 -16.27 10.51
C PRO A 505 -1.34 -17.33 11.23
N PRO A 506 -1.25 -17.29 12.58
CA PRO A 506 -0.62 -18.36 13.34
C PRO A 506 -1.43 -19.66 13.24
N GLU A 507 -0.83 -20.78 13.62
CA GLU A 507 -1.51 -22.07 13.67
C GLU A 507 -2.79 -22.01 14.51
N GLY A 508 -3.88 -22.58 13.99
CA GLY A 508 -5.19 -22.58 14.66
C GLY A 508 -6.01 -21.31 14.49
N VAL A 509 -5.47 -20.23 13.91
CA VAL A 509 -6.21 -19.01 13.58
C VAL A 509 -6.56 -19.00 12.10
N THR A 510 -7.83 -18.80 11.77
CA THR A 510 -8.24 -18.62 10.37
C THR A 510 -7.81 -17.24 9.88
N ALA A 511 -7.59 -17.10 8.59
CA ALA A 511 -7.26 -15.79 8.05
C ALA A 511 -8.38 -14.75 8.18
N ARG A 512 -9.63 -15.19 8.29
CA ARG A 512 -10.76 -14.29 8.56
C ARG A 512 -10.66 -13.70 9.97
N GLU A 513 -10.35 -14.54 10.96
CA GLU A 513 -10.09 -14.09 12.34
C GLU A 513 -8.89 -13.16 12.37
N ARG A 514 -7.81 -13.54 11.69
CA ARG A 514 -6.61 -12.70 11.59
C ARG A 514 -6.92 -11.33 10.97
N LEU A 515 -7.68 -11.29 9.89
CA LEU A 515 -8.10 -10.03 9.28
C LEU A 515 -8.93 -9.17 10.24
N ALA A 516 -9.81 -9.78 11.02
CA ALA A 516 -10.61 -9.07 12.02
C ALA A 516 -9.75 -8.48 13.15
N GLU A 517 -8.69 -9.17 13.58
CA GLU A 517 -7.71 -8.63 14.54
C GLU A 517 -6.98 -7.42 13.97
N VAL A 518 -6.52 -7.51 12.72
CA VAL A 518 -5.80 -6.43 12.05
C VAL A 518 -6.72 -5.22 11.83
N ASP A 519 -7.96 -5.45 11.43
CA ASP A 519 -8.99 -4.41 11.27
C ASP A 519 -9.28 -3.70 12.61
N SER A 520 -9.49 -4.46 13.68
CA SER A 520 -9.68 -3.93 15.03
C SER A 520 -8.49 -3.07 15.48
N ALA A 521 -7.26 -3.57 15.30
CA ALA A 521 -6.05 -2.83 15.63
C ALA A 521 -5.96 -1.54 14.81
N TYR A 522 -6.17 -1.61 13.50
CA TYR A 522 -6.10 -0.46 12.58
C TYR A 522 -7.09 0.65 12.97
N HIS A 523 -8.30 0.29 13.38
CA HIS A 523 -9.33 1.24 13.76
C HIS A 523 -9.24 1.71 15.23
N SER A 524 -8.49 1.02 16.09
CA SER A 524 -8.30 1.41 17.50
C SER A 524 -7.47 2.70 17.69
N ALA A 525 -6.69 3.10 16.69
CA ALA A 525 -5.79 4.25 16.73
C ALA A 525 -6.40 5.54 16.14
N ALA A 526 -7.69 5.50 15.77
CA ALA A 526 -8.36 6.56 15.05
C ALA A 526 -8.85 7.69 15.98
N GLU A 527 -8.18 8.84 15.97
CA GLU A 527 -8.79 10.11 16.42
C GLU A 527 -9.66 10.69 15.30
N GLN A 528 -10.97 10.65 15.49
CA GLN A 528 -11.98 10.61 14.43
C GLN A 528 -12.31 11.94 13.71
N ASP A 529 -11.53 13.02 13.88
CA ASP A 529 -12.01 14.36 13.51
C ASP A 529 -11.07 15.21 12.62
N GLN A 530 -9.97 14.64 12.13
CA GLN A 530 -9.11 15.37 11.19
C GLN A 530 -9.43 14.99 9.75
N MET A 531 -9.98 15.93 8.98
CA MET A 531 -10.15 15.78 7.54
C MET A 531 -8.77 15.87 6.85
N PRO A 532 -8.39 14.94 5.95
CA PRO A 532 -7.08 14.90 5.32
C PRO A 532 -6.66 16.22 4.64
N TRP A 533 -7.58 16.89 3.94
CA TRP A 533 -7.32 18.17 3.27
C TRP A 533 -7.10 19.36 4.22
N ARG A 534 -7.32 19.18 5.52
CA ARG A 534 -7.00 20.18 6.55
C ARG A 534 -5.67 19.91 7.24
N ALA A 535 -5.03 18.77 6.96
CA ALA A 535 -3.76 18.41 7.56
C ALA A 535 -2.71 19.51 7.27
N PRO A 536 -1.92 19.95 8.26
CA PRO A 536 -0.95 21.02 8.06
C PRO A 536 0.06 20.71 6.95
N LEU A 537 0.45 19.43 6.79
CA LEU A 537 1.31 18.96 5.71
C LEU A 537 0.77 19.31 4.32
N VAL A 538 -0.54 19.20 4.10
CA VAL A 538 -1.16 19.50 2.80
C VAL A 538 -0.94 20.96 2.43
N ARG A 539 -1.26 21.86 3.36
CA ARG A 539 -1.06 23.31 3.15
C ARG A 539 0.40 23.67 2.94
N ALA A 540 1.30 23.12 3.76
CA ALA A 540 2.74 23.35 3.65
C ALA A 540 3.27 22.89 2.29
N THR A 541 2.85 21.69 1.85
CA THR A 541 3.27 21.11 0.56
C THR A 541 2.75 21.92 -0.62
N HIS A 542 1.47 22.30 -0.64
CA HIS A 542 0.92 23.15 -1.70
C HIS A 542 1.64 24.49 -1.79
N GLY A 543 1.94 25.11 -0.65
CA GLY A 543 2.74 26.34 -0.60
C GLY A 543 4.14 26.15 -1.18
N ALA A 544 4.85 25.10 -0.76
CA ALA A 544 6.21 24.79 -1.22
C ALA A 544 6.28 24.41 -2.72
N LEU A 545 5.19 23.89 -3.29
CA LEU A 545 5.11 23.50 -4.69
C LEU A 545 4.54 24.60 -5.59
N GLY A 546 4.31 25.82 -5.10
CA GLY A 546 3.90 26.96 -5.93
C GLY A 546 2.40 27.22 -6.02
N GLY A 547 1.62 26.72 -5.05
CA GLY A 547 0.19 27.02 -4.87
C GLY A 547 -0.77 26.05 -5.57
N ASP A 548 -1.98 25.96 -5.00
CA ASP A 548 -3.20 25.29 -5.50
C ASP A 548 -3.05 23.89 -6.10
N GLY A 549 -2.44 22.95 -5.36
CA GLY A 549 -2.57 21.48 -5.55
C GLY A 549 -2.63 20.95 -6.99
N GLY A 550 -1.47 20.55 -7.54
CA GLY A 550 -1.38 19.96 -8.88
C GLY A 550 -1.49 20.95 -10.06
N ALA A 551 -1.69 22.24 -9.81
CA ALA A 551 -1.72 23.27 -10.85
C ALA A 551 -0.32 23.65 -11.36
N SER A 552 0.67 23.69 -10.47
CA SER A 552 2.05 24.03 -10.83
C SER A 552 2.80 22.84 -11.45
N THR A 553 3.83 23.11 -12.25
CA THR A 553 4.72 22.06 -12.80
C THR A 553 5.34 21.21 -11.68
N ALA A 554 5.79 21.84 -10.60
CA ALA A 554 6.38 21.14 -9.46
C ALA A 554 5.37 20.24 -8.72
N ALA A 555 4.12 20.68 -8.58
CA ALA A 555 3.06 19.87 -7.98
C ALA A 555 2.64 18.72 -8.88
N ARG A 556 2.59 18.93 -10.21
CA ARG A 556 2.33 17.85 -11.17
C ARG A 556 3.44 16.80 -11.13
N GLU A 557 4.69 17.22 -11.11
CA GLU A 557 5.83 16.32 -11.03
C GLU A 557 5.82 15.52 -9.71
N ALA A 558 5.57 16.17 -8.57
CA ALA A 558 5.62 15.50 -7.27
C ALA A 558 4.37 14.67 -6.92
N LEU A 559 3.18 15.07 -7.38
CA LEU A 559 1.91 14.52 -6.87
C LEU A 559 1.07 13.82 -7.95
N ARG A 560 1.42 13.97 -9.23
CA ARG A 560 0.68 13.38 -10.34
C ARG A 560 1.52 12.39 -11.13
N THR A 561 0.85 11.43 -11.75
CA THR A 561 1.41 10.43 -12.67
C THR A 561 0.43 10.17 -13.81
N SER A 562 0.79 9.26 -14.72
CA SER A 562 -0.03 8.87 -15.85
C SER A 562 0.08 7.38 -16.11
N TYR A 563 -0.94 6.80 -16.74
CA TYR A 563 -1.03 5.38 -17.02
C TYR A 563 -1.09 5.15 -18.52
N LYS A 564 -0.45 4.09 -18.98
CA LYS A 564 -0.36 3.73 -20.40
C LYS A 564 -0.65 2.25 -20.57
N LEU A 565 -1.16 1.87 -21.75
CA LEU A 565 -1.32 0.47 -22.08
C LEU A 565 0.06 -0.20 -22.05
N ARG A 566 0.19 -1.33 -21.34
CA ARG A 566 1.41 -2.11 -21.28
C ARG A 566 1.18 -3.43 -22.01
N GLU A 567 1.96 -3.69 -23.06
CA GLU A 567 1.84 -4.92 -23.83
C GLU A 567 2.21 -6.13 -22.99
N LYS A 568 1.44 -7.23 -23.13
CA LYS A 568 1.88 -8.53 -22.63
C LYS A 568 2.94 -9.06 -23.61
N PRO A 569 4.10 -9.54 -23.14
CA PRO A 569 5.07 -10.21 -24.02
C PRO A 569 4.36 -11.31 -24.83
N ALA A 570 4.61 -11.36 -26.14
CA ALA A 570 3.89 -12.19 -27.11
C ALA A 570 3.82 -13.70 -26.73
N ALA A 571 4.75 -14.20 -25.90
CA ALA A 571 4.77 -15.58 -25.43
C ALA A 571 3.52 -16.00 -24.60
N LEU A 572 2.80 -15.05 -23.99
CA LEU A 572 1.59 -15.33 -23.20
C LEU A 572 0.29 -15.32 -24.02
N GLN A 573 0.35 -15.00 -25.31
CA GLN A 573 -0.82 -15.08 -26.20
C GLN A 573 -0.99 -16.46 -26.84
N ALA A 574 0.01 -17.34 -26.75
CA ALA A 574 0.04 -18.63 -27.45
C ALA A 574 -0.66 -19.79 -26.72
N THR A 575 -1.13 -19.61 -25.48
CA THR A 575 -1.74 -20.70 -24.68
C THR A 575 -3.27 -20.68 -24.64
N ASN A 576 -3.92 -19.85 -25.46
CA ASN A 576 -5.38 -19.84 -25.65
C ASN A 576 -5.78 -20.30 -27.08
N TRP A 577 -5.18 -21.38 -27.55
CA TRP A 577 -5.61 -22.11 -28.76
C TRP A 577 -5.78 -23.59 -28.46
#